data_AF-A0A1J1GYP1-F1
#
_entry.id   AF-A0A1J1GYP1-F1
#
_cell.length_a   1.000
_cell.length_b   1.000
_cell.length_c   1.000
_cell.angle_alpha   90.00
_cell.angle_beta   90.00
_cell.angle_gamma   90.00
#
_symmetry.space_group_name_H-M   'P 1'
#
loop_
_entity.id
_entity.type
_entity.pdbx_description
1 polymer ?
#
loop_
_entity_poly.entity_id
_entity_poly.type
_entity_poly.pdbx_seq_one_letter_code
_entity_poly.pdbx_strand_id
1 'polypeptide(L)'
;MKKCDLIIYSFFFLLIIKCYNQFIILNNIKMINPIVKNIYKSKRYVNIYAKKKNRKVVVLECTEARKLGKRPSRYVTEKNKINTPKKLQLYKYNKYLKRRTLHVEIK
;
A
#
# COMPACT_ATOMS: atom_id res chain seq x y z
N MET A 1 -64.74 -50.12 10.76
CA MET A 1 -63.54 -49.41 11.28
C MET A 1 -64.04 -48.19 12.04
N LYS A 2 -63.63 -48.03 13.31
CA LYS A 2 -64.32 -47.13 14.26
C LYS A 2 -63.92 -45.68 13.97
N LYS A 3 -64.87 -44.73 14.07
CA LYS A 3 -64.65 -43.28 13.84
C LYS A 3 -63.46 -42.69 14.63
N CYS A 4 -63.04 -43.34 15.71
CA CYS A 4 -61.90 -42.94 16.54
C CYS A 4 -60.54 -43.12 15.83
N ASP A 5 -60.40 -44.08 14.90
CA ASP A 5 -59.13 -44.40 14.25
C ASP A 5 -58.71 -43.34 13.22
N LEU A 6 -59.70 -42.66 12.61
CA LEU A 6 -59.48 -41.61 11.60
C LEU A 6 -58.97 -40.29 12.23
N ILE A 7 -59.44 -39.97 13.44
CA ILE A 7 -59.07 -38.77 14.18
C ILE A 7 -57.63 -38.89 14.69
N ILE A 8 -57.24 -40.07 15.16
CA ILE A 8 -55.87 -40.35 15.61
C ILE A 8 -54.90 -40.24 14.44
N TYR A 9 -55.23 -40.81 13.28
CA TYR A 9 -54.39 -40.71 12.07
C TYR A 9 -54.23 -39.26 11.57
N SER A 10 -55.28 -38.44 11.68
CA SER A 10 -55.24 -37.01 11.31
C SER A 10 -54.34 -36.19 12.25
N PHE A 11 -54.38 -36.44 13.56
CA PHE A 11 -53.49 -35.78 14.53
C PHE A 11 -52.02 -36.20 14.35
N PHE A 12 -51.74 -37.47 14.07
CA PHE A 12 -50.39 -37.95 13.75
C PHE A 12 -49.85 -37.32 12.45
N PHE A 13 -50.69 -37.17 11.43
CA PHE A 13 -50.31 -36.55 10.15
C PHE A 13 -49.96 -35.06 10.30
N LEU A 14 -50.70 -34.31 11.11
CA LEU A 14 -50.42 -32.91 11.42
C LEU A 14 -49.14 -32.75 12.27
N LEU A 15 -48.86 -33.69 13.19
CA LEU A 15 -47.61 -33.71 13.97
C LEU A 15 -46.39 -33.93 13.06
N ILE A 16 -46.51 -34.85 12.09
CA ILE A 16 -45.48 -35.15 11.10
C ILE A 16 -45.21 -33.91 10.21
N ILE A 17 -46.25 -33.26 9.69
CA ILE A 17 -46.10 -32.04 8.85
C ILE A 17 -45.44 -30.89 9.65
N LYS A 18 -45.81 -30.69 10.92
CA LYS A 18 -45.23 -29.63 11.76
C LYS A 18 -43.75 -29.89 12.08
N CYS A 19 -43.36 -31.16 12.22
CA CYS A 19 -41.96 -31.57 12.40
C CYS A 19 -41.12 -31.39 11.12
N TYR A 20 -41.66 -31.69 9.93
CA TYR A 20 -40.94 -31.47 8.66
C TYR A 20 -40.65 -29.98 8.39
N ASN A 21 -41.57 -29.08 8.74
CA ASN A 21 -41.35 -27.63 8.58
C ASN A 21 -40.26 -27.06 9.51
N GLN A 22 -40.12 -27.57 10.74
CA GLN A 22 -39.03 -27.17 11.66
C GLN A 22 -37.66 -27.69 11.19
N PHE A 23 -37.61 -28.86 10.55
CA PHE A 23 -36.37 -29.54 10.12
C PHE A 23 -35.81 -28.99 8.79
N ILE A 24 -36.67 -28.57 7.85
CA ILE A 24 -36.23 -27.97 6.56
C ILE A 24 -35.71 -26.53 6.75
N ILE A 25 -36.29 -25.74 7.67
CA ILE A 25 -35.92 -24.33 7.85
C ILE A 25 -34.57 -24.17 8.60
N LEU A 26 -34.21 -25.09 9.50
CA LEU A 26 -32.96 -24.97 10.28
C LEU A 26 -31.70 -25.31 9.47
N ASN A 27 -31.80 -26.24 8.52
CA ASN A 27 -30.63 -26.78 7.82
C ASN A 27 -30.17 -25.94 6.62
N ASN A 28 -31.04 -25.10 6.04
CA ASN A 28 -30.68 -24.27 4.88
C ASN A 28 -30.08 -22.90 5.19
N ILE A 29 -30.12 -22.41 6.44
CA ILE A 29 -29.68 -21.03 6.75
C ILE A 29 -28.38 -20.96 7.57
N LYS A 30 -28.04 -21.97 8.39
CA LYS A 30 -26.96 -21.82 9.39
C LYS A 30 -25.57 -22.38 9.01
N MET A 31 -25.42 -23.11 7.91
CA MET A 31 -24.12 -23.77 7.61
C MET A 31 -23.35 -23.30 6.37
N ILE A 32 -23.83 -22.32 5.60
CA ILE A 32 -23.10 -21.86 4.40
C ILE A 32 -22.46 -20.47 4.55
N ASN A 33 -22.82 -19.66 5.55
CA ASN A 33 -22.30 -18.28 5.63
C ASN A 33 -21.98 -17.86 7.07
N PRO A 34 -20.84 -18.28 7.65
CA PRO A 34 -19.82 -17.27 7.96
C PRO A 34 -18.35 -17.74 7.87
N ILE A 35 -18.05 -18.98 7.46
CA ILE A 35 -16.67 -19.53 7.54
C ILE A 35 -15.80 -19.13 6.34
N VAL A 36 -16.34 -19.10 5.12
CA VAL A 36 -15.53 -18.85 3.90
C VAL A 36 -15.24 -17.35 3.64
N LYS A 37 -15.92 -16.42 4.34
CA LYS A 37 -15.68 -14.98 4.11
C LYS A 37 -14.39 -14.44 4.75
N ASN A 38 -13.80 -15.14 5.73
CA ASN A 38 -12.69 -14.58 6.53
C ASN A 38 -11.29 -15.13 6.23
N ILE A 39 -11.13 -16.12 5.34
CA ILE A 39 -9.79 -16.68 5.05
C ILE A 39 -9.05 -15.92 3.94
N TYR A 40 -9.73 -15.13 3.11
CA TYR A 40 -9.12 -14.34 2.02
C TYR A 40 -9.23 -12.82 2.18
N LYS A 41 -9.25 -12.33 3.43
CA LYS A 41 -9.20 -10.88 3.69
C LYS A 41 -8.15 -10.48 4.72
N SER A 42 -6.94 -11.03 4.59
CA SER A 42 -5.75 -10.22 4.91
C SER A 42 -5.31 -9.48 3.65
N LYS A 43 -6.16 -8.60 3.12
CA LYS A 43 -5.64 -7.48 2.32
C LYS A 43 -4.94 -6.59 3.34
N ARG A 44 -3.64 -6.82 3.57
CA ARG A 44 -2.80 -5.81 4.21
C ARG A 44 -2.83 -4.61 3.27
N TYR A 45 -3.67 -3.65 3.58
CA TYR A 45 -3.64 -2.33 2.97
C TYR A 45 -2.32 -1.70 3.43
N VAL A 46 -1.25 -1.95 2.69
CA VAL A 46 -0.06 -1.12 2.79
C VAL A 46 -0.53 0.22 2.28
N ASN A 47 -0.76 1.18 3.19
CA ASN A 47 -0.93 2.55 2.78
C ASN A 47 0.40 2.98 2.17
N ILE A 48 0.51 2.87 0.84
CA ILE A 48 1.60 3.46 0.07
C ILE A 48 1.30 4.95 0.03
N TYR A 49 1.38 5.61 1.19
CA TYR A 49 1.61 7.05 1.19
C TYR A 49 2.98 7.19 0.52
N ALA A 50 3.02 7.71 -0.70
CA ALA A 50 4.26 8.08 -1.35
C ALA A 50 4.92 9.13 -0.44
N LYS A 51 5.79 8.67 0.46
CA LYS A 51 6.52 9.52 1.40
C LYS A 51 7.23 10.55 0.52
N LYS A 52 6.87 11.82 0.67
CA LYS A 52 7.50 12.93 -0.07
C LYS A 52 9.01 12.73 0.04
N LYS A 53 9.66 12.42 -1.09
CA LYS A 53 11.08 12.06 -1.09
C LYS A 53 11.85 13.32 -0.66
N ASN A 54 12.48 13.27 0.51
CA ASN A 54 13.26 14.39 1.06
C ASN A 54 14.57 14.65 0.29
N ARG A 55 14.90 13.77 -0.66
CA ARG A 55 16.01 13.92 -1.60
C ARG A 55 15.58 14.78 -2.79
N LYS A 56 16.36 15.83 -3.05
CA LYS A 56 16.21 16.74 -4.19
C LYS A 56 17.42 16.60 -5.11
N VAL A 57 17.19 16.52 -6.42
CA VAL A 57 18.24 16.63 -7.43
C VAL A 57 18.77 18.06 -7.45
N VAL A 58 20.08 18.22 -7.34
CA VAL A 58 20.80 19.49 -7.31
C VAL A 58 21.96 19.44 -8.29
N VAL A 59 22.30 20.62 -8.82
CA VAL A 59 23.45 20.79 -9.71
C VAL A 59 24.58 21.47 -8.93
N LEU A 60 25.78 20.92 -9.00
CA LEU A 60 27.01 21.49 -8.45
C LEU A 60 27.81 22.13 -9.59
N GLU A 61 28.22 23.38 -9.45
CA GLU A 61 29.02 24.09 -10.45
C GLU A 61 30.38 24.52 -9.87
N CYS A 62 31.45 24.42 -10.68
CA CYS A 62 32.78 24.87 -10.31
C CYS A 62 32.81 26.40 -10.06
N THR A 63 33.38 26.81 -8.94
CA THR A 63 33.49 28.23 -8.53
C THR A 63 34.65 28.97 -9.19
N GLU A 64 35.71 28.26 -9.57
CA GLU A 64 36.97 28.85 -10.04
C GLU A 64 36.96 29.12 -11.54
N ALA A 65 36.29 28.28 -12.33
CA ALA A 65 36.38 28.29 -13.79
C ALA A 65 35.91 29.61 -14.44
N ARG A 66 34.81 30.19 -13.96
CA ARG A 66 34.28 31.46 -14.48
C ARG A 66 35.27 32.61 -14.28
N LYS A 67 35.96 32.65 -13.13
CA LYS A 67 36.98 33.67 -12.82
C LYS A 67 38.19 33.59 -13.75
N LEU A 68 38.47 32.39 -14.26
CA LEU A 68 39.57 32.11 -15.18
C LEU A 68 39.15 32.18 -16.66
N GLY A 69 37.95 32.70 -16.96
CA GLY A 69 37.42 32.77 -18.34
C GLY A 69 37.14 31.40 -18.98
N LYS A 70 37.13 30.31 -18.20
CA LYS A 70 36.86 28.95 -18.69
C LYS A 70 35.42 28.53 -18.40
N ARG A 71 34.92 27.60 -19.22
CA ARG A 71 33.60 26.97 -18.97
C ARG A 71 33.61 26.25 -17.61
N PRO A 72 32.63 26.47 -16.73
CA PRO A 72 32.54 25.74 -15.47
C PRO A 72 32.05 24.31 -15.70
N SER A 73 32.69 23.37 -14.99
CA SER A 73 32.22 21.99 -14.89
C SER A 73 30.96 21.91 -14.01
N ARG A 74 29.99 21.08 -14.40
CA ARG A 74 28.72 20.87 -13.68
C ARG A 74 28.48 19.39 -13.41
N TYR A 75 27.97 19.09 -12.23
CA TYR A 75 27.60 17.73 -11.81
C TYR A 75 26.18 17.69 -11.28
N VAL A 76 25.43 16.65 -11.65
CA VAL A 76 24.09 16.40 -11.12
C VAL A 76 24.21 15.40 -9.98
N THR A 77 23.65 15.73 -8.82
CA THR A 77 23.67 14.87 -7.62
C THR A 77 22.35 14.99 -6.88
N GLU A 78 22.08 14.10 -5.92
CA GLU A 78 20.96 14.24 -5.02
C GLU A 78 21.44 14.68 -3.64
N LYS A 79 20.72 15.60 -3.00
CA LYS A 79 20.93 15.94 -1.59
C LYS A 79 19.67 15.75 -0.77
N ASN A 80 19.81 15.40 0.50
CA ASN A 80 18.70 15.39 1.44
C ASN A 80 18.53 16.80 2.04
N LYS A 81 17.41 17.47 1.75
CA LYS A 81 17.18 18.86 2.21
C LYS A 81 17.08 18.95 3.74
N ILE A 82 16.64 17.88 4.42
CA ILE A 82 16.47 17.85 5.88
C ILE A 82 17.84 17.76 6.56
N ASN A 83 18.64 16.77 6.18
CA ASN A 83 19.95 16.54 6.83
C ASN A 83 20.98 17.60 6.43
N THR A 84 20.91 18.07 5.18
CA THR A 84 21.84 19.07 4.62
C THR A 84 21.06 20.28 4.09
N PRO A 85 20.64 21.21 4.97
CA PRO A 85 19.86 22.37 4.55
C PRO A 85 20.71 23.41 3.81
N LYS A 86 22.00 23.51 4.15
CA LYS A 86 22.96 24.42 3.49
C LYS A 86 23.25 24.00 2.05
N LYS A 87 23.88 24.91 1.29
CA LYS A 87 24.37 24.61 -0.07
C LYS A 87 25.42 23.49 -0.01
N LEU A 88 25.28 22.48 -0.85
CA LEU A 88 26.25 21.40 -0.95
C LEU A 88 27.55 21.93 -1.57
N GLN A 89 28.67 21.68 -0.91
CA GLN A 89 30.01 22.07 -1.36
C GLN A 89 30.88 20.82 -1.39
N LEU A 90 31.37 20.45 -2.58
CA LEU A 90 32.18 19.25 -2.76
C LEU A 90 33.35 19.55 -3.67
N TYR A 91 34.51 18.98 -3.34
CA TYR A 91 35.62 18.93 -4.27
C TYR A 91 35.36 17.88 -5.34
N LYS A 92 35.30 18.34 -6.60
CA LYS A 92 35.15 17.48 -7.77
C LYS A 92 36.21 17.84 -8.80
N TYR A 93 36.54 16.88 -9.66
CA TYR A 93 37.42 17.13 -10.80
C TYR A 93 36.79 18.14 -11.75
N ASN A 94 37.57 19.04 -12.31
CA ASN A 94 37.11 19.93 -13.38
C ASN A 94 37.89 19.60 -14.66
N LYS A 95 37.17 19.11 -15.68
CA LYS A 95 37.76 18.72 -16.98
C LYS A 95 38.39 19.88 -17.76
N TYR A 96 37.94 21.12 -17.55
CA TYR A 96 38.44 22.31 -18.24
C TYR A 96 39.70 22.91 -17.58
N LEU A 97 39.84 22.70 -16.28
CA LEU A 97 41.03 23.10 -15.51
C LEU A 97 42.03 21.96 -15.29
N LYS A 98 41.62 20.72 -15.59
CA LYS A 98 42.40 19.49 -15.40
C LYS A 98 42.87 19.27 -13.96
N ARG A 99 42.10 19.73 -12.96
CA ARG A 99 42.40 19.58 -11.53
C ARG A 99 41.15 19.49 -10.67
N ARG A 100 41.28 19.05 -9.41
CA ARG A 100 40.19 19.10 -8.42
C ARG A 100 39.96 20.54 -7.97
N THR A 101 38.69 20.94 -7.94
CA THR A 101 38.25 22.31 -7.62
C THR A 101 36.99 22.27 -6.78
N LEU A 102 36.70 23.37 -6.09
CA LEU A 102 35.50 23.49 -5.28
C LEU A 102 34.26 23.68 -6.18
N HIS A 103 33.30 22.76 -6.07
CA HIS A 103 31.99 22.87 -6.71
C HIS A 103 30.91 23.13 -5.67
N VAL A 104 30.06 24.12 -5.96
CA VAL A 104 29.00 24.59 -5.06
C VAL A 104 27.64 24.44 -5.74
N GLU A 105 26.63 24.09 -4.96
CA GLU A 105 25.25 24.02 -5.41
C GLU A 105 24.73 25.34 -5.97
N ILE A 106 24.16 25.26 -7.18
CA ILE A 106 23.45 26.36 -7.84
C ILE A 106 21.93 26.24 -7.58
N LYS A 107 21.25 27.39 -7.51
CA LYS A 107 19.80 27.48 -7.25
C LYS A 107 19.00 27.26 -8.52
#